data_AF-A0A1A3CBQ2-F1
#
_entry.id   AF-A0A1A3CBQ2-F1
#
_cell.length_a   1.000
_cell.length_b   1.000
_cell.length_c   1.000
_cell.angle_alpha   90.00
_cell.angle_beta   90.00
_cell.angle_gamma   90.00
#
_symmetry.space_group_name_H-M   'P 1'
#
loop_
_entity.id
_entity.type
_entity.pdbx_description
1 polymer ?
#
loop_
_entity_poly.entity_id
_entity_poly.type
_entity_poly.pdbx_seq_one_letter_code
_entity_poly.pdbx_strand_id
1 'polypeptide(L)'
;MWCPFCQQAARELASVKHQLDAAGAHVVIVYREDVETTARACAERAIPFSCVSDSDRELETATDIQKFSIARYAAFSPGKLIHALRSGSRVGKVNSEFLQGRGTFVVDRDARIVYAHQSRTAADIAPIEEILAAVASTSQAGTRDRSGT
;
A
#
# COMPACT_ATOMS: atom_id res chain seq x y z
N MET A 1 -5.68 7.82 -7.79
CA MET A 1 -4.82 8.59 -6.83
C MET A 1 -5.49 9.30 -5.63
N TRP A 2 -6.71 9.84 -5.69
CA TRP A 2 -7.26 10.73 -4.65
C TRP A 2 -8.26 10.09 -3.67
N CYS A 3 -8.14 8.79 -3.43
CA CYS A 3 -8.91 8.11 -2.38
C CYS A 3 -8.32 8.47 -1.00
N PRO A 4 -9.12 8.89 -0.01
CA PRO A 4 -8.62 9.29 1.31
C PRO A 4 -7.90 8.13 2.02
N PHE A 5 -8.40 6.90 1.91
CA PHE A 5 -7.80 5.72 2.54
C PHE A 5 -6.45 5.35 1.93
N CYS A 6 -6.26 5.56 0.62
CA CYS A 6 -4.95 5.39 -0.02
C CYS A 6 -3.94 6.42 0.50
N GLN A 7 -4.38 7.64 0.84
CA GLN A 7 -3.48 8.63 1.44
C GLN A 7 -3.16 8.29 2.88
N GLN A 8 -4.16 7.84 3.64
CA GLN A 8 -3.96 7.36 4.99
C GLN A 8 -2.93 6.21 5.03
N ALA A 9 -3.08 5.18 4.19
CA ALA A 9 -2.14 4.06 4.13
C ALA A 9 -0.69 4.51 3.83
N ALA A 10 -0.50 5.40 2.86
CA ALA A 10 0.82 5.93 2.54
C ALA A 10 1.42 6.75 3.70
N ARG A 11 0.60 7.47 4.46
CA ARG A 11 1.04 8.23 5.64
C ARG A 11 1.36 7.33 6.83
N GLU A 12 0.60 6.26 7.03
CA GLU A 12 0.89 5.25 8.06
C GLU A 12 2.24 4.59 7.78
N LEU A 13 2.50 4.18 6.53
CA LEU A 13 3.82 3.70 6.10
C LEU A 13 4.91 4.76 6.35
N ALA A 14 4.68 6.02 5.97
CA ALA A 14 5.64 7.09 6.18
C ALA A 14 5.97 7.29 7.68
N SER A 15 4.99 7.13 8.57
CA SER A 15 5.18 7.29 10.02
C SER A 15 6.13 6.24 10.63
N VAL A 16 6.22 5.06 10.03
CA VAL A 16 7.08 3.95 10.47
C VAL A 16 8.29 3.74 9.56
N LYS A 17 8.58 4.68 8.63
CA LYS A 17 9.67 4.56 7.66
C LYS A 17 11.01 4.19 8.32
N HIS A 18 11.34 4.80 9.45
CA HIS A 18 12.59 4.52 10.17
C HIS A 18 12.72 3.06 10.60
N GLN A 19 11.61 2.39 10.96
CA GLN A 19 11.61 0.97 11.34
C GLN A 19 11.79 0.08 10.12
N LEU A 20 11.16 0.44 9.00
CA LEU A 20 11.30 -0.26 7.72
C LEU A 20 12.74 -0.13 7.19
N ASP A 21 13.31 1.07 7.22
CA ASP A 21 14.70 1.33 6.85
C ASP A 21 15.68 0.55 7.74
N ALA A 22 15.46 0.54 9.07
CA ALA A 22 16.31 -0.20 10.01
C ALA A 22 16.26 -1.73 9.79
N ALA A 23 15.14 -2.24 9.28
CA ALA A 23 15.01 -3.64 8.89
C ALA A 23 15.60 -3.96 7.50
N GLY A 24 16.07 -2.93 6.77
CA GLY A 24 16.57 -3.05 5.40
C GLY A 24 15.47 -3.26 4.36
N ALA A 25 14.23 -2.87 4.66
CA ALA A 25 13.11 -2.99 3.74
C ALA A 25 13.02 -1.76 2.82
N HIS A 26 12.67 -2.01 1.55
CA HIS A 26 12.38 -0.97 0.58
C HIS A 26 10.88 -0.92 0.33
N VAL A 27 10.28 0.26 0.51
CA VAL A 27 8.86 0.49 0.24
C VAL A 27 8.70 1.11 -1.15
N VAL A 28 7.79 0.53 -1.93
CA VAL A 28 7.38 1.04 -3.24
C VAL A 28 5.87 1.26 -3.24
N ILE A 29 5.42 2.43 -3.67
CA ILE A 29 4.01 2.75 -3.87
C ILE A 29 3.68 2.60 -5.36
N VAL A 30 2.77 1.69 -5.68
CA VAL A 30 2.38 1.39 -7.06
C VAL A 30 1.10 2.13 -7.41
N TYR A 31 1.10 2.82 -8.54
CA TYR A 31 -0.06 3.53 -9.11
C TYR A 31 -0.40 2.96 -10.48
N ARG A 32 -1.66 3.06 -10.89
CA ARG A 32 -2.12 2.59 -12.22
C ARG A 32 -2.01 3.66 -13.30
N GLU A 33 -1.84 4.90 -12.87
CA GLU A 33 -1.67 6.03 -13.75
C GLU A 33 -0.29 5.99 -14.43
N ASP A 34 -0.14 6.67 -15.57
CA ASP A 34 1.12 6.75 -16.29
C ASP A 34 2.27 7.33 -15.43
N VAL A 35 3.51 7.20 -15.92
CA VAL A 35 4.72 7.62 -15.20
C VAL A 35 4.69 9.11 -14.84
N GLU A 36 4.27 9.99 -15.74
CA GLU A 36 4.24 11.45 -15.51
C GLU A 36 3.23 11.80 -14.42
N THR A 37 2.03 11.24 -14.54
CA THR A 37 0.94 11.42 -13.59
C THR A 37 1.31 10.87 -12.20
N THR A 38 1.96 9.71 -12.14
CA THR A 38 2.46 9.08 -10.92
C THR A 38 3.54 9.93 -10.25
N ALA A 39 4.55 10.37 -11.00
CA ALA A 39 5.65 11.19 -10.50
C ALA A 39 5.13 12.52 -9.91
N ARG A 40 4.24 13.21 -10.63
CA ARG A 40 3.61 14.44 -10.17
C ARG A 40 2.86 14.23 -8.86
N ALA A 41 1.99 13.22 -8.79
CA ALA A 41 1.20 12.98 -7.58
C ALA A 41 2.05 12.59 -6.38
N CYS A 42 3.11 11.80 -6.59
CA CYS A 42 4.06 11.43 -5.55
C CYS A 42 4.78 12.67 -4.98
N ALA A 43 5.23 13.56 -5.86
CA ALA A 43 5.90 14.82 -5.49
C ALA A 43 4.96 15.78 -4.76
N GLU A 44 3.74 16.01 -5.28
CA GLU A 44 2.73 16.89 -4.66
C GLU A 44 2.37 16.45 -3.23
N ARG A 45 2.51 15.16 -2.94
CA ARG A 45 2.14 14.55 -1.66
C ARG A 45 3.34 14.33 -0.74
N ALA A 46 4.55 14.68 -1.17
CA ALA A 46 5.79 14.47 -0.44
C ALA A 46 5.91 13.02 0.09
N ILE A 47 5.56 12.02 -0.73
CA ILE A 47 5.68 10.61 -0.35
C ILE A 47 7.17 10.25 -0.23
N PRO A 48 7.65 9.74 0.92
CA PRO A 48 9.08 9.51 1.16
C PRO A 48 9.55 8.14 0.62
N PHE A 49 8.87 7.62 -0.40
CA PHE A 49 9.06 6.29 -0.97
C PHE A 49 9.12 6.38 -2.48
N SER A 50 9.70 5.36 -3.12
CA SER A 50 9.65 5.23 -4.57
C SER A 50 8.21 5.03 -5.02
N CYS A 51 7.77 5.83 -5.99
CA CYS A 51 6.48 5.67 -6.65
C CYS A 51 6.70 5.12 -8.06
N VAL A 52 5.96 4.08 -8.43
CA VAL A 52 6.06 3.43 -9.75
C VAL A 52 4.70 3.34 -10.43
N SER A 53 4.72 3.29 -11.75
CA SER A 53 3.54 3.12 -12.60
C SER A 53 3.38 1.65 -13.00
N ASP A 54 2.17 1.13 -12.84
CA ASP A 54 1.66 -0.14 -13.35
C ASP A 54 0.53 0.18 -14.36
N SER A 55 0.84 0.99 -15.38
CA SER A 55 -0.15 1.42 -16.38
C SER A 55 -0.71 0.24 -17.18
N ASP A 56 0.10 -0.80 -17.36
CA ASP A 56 -0.26 -2.03 -18.07
C ASP A 56 -0.99 -3.04 -17.17
N ARG A 57 -1.09 -2.75 -15.86
CA ARG A 57 -1.84 -3.53 -14.86
C ARG A 57 -1.30 -4.93 -14.65
N GLU A 58 -0.02 -5.14 -14.90
CA GLU A 58 0.62 -6.44 -14.76
C GLU A 58 0.63 -6.86 -13.28
N LEU A 59 0.96 -5.94 -12.38
CA LEU A 59 0.97 -6.22 -10.94
C LEU A 59 -0.45 -6.38 -10.39
N GLU A 60 -1.38 -5.52 -10.80
CA GLU A 60 -2.81 -5.67 -10.46
C GLU A 60 -3.35 -7.06 -10.85
N THR A 61 -3.04 -7.50 -12.07
CA THR A 61 -3.49 -8.80 -12.61
C THR A 61 -2.81 -9.97 -11.91
N ALA A 62 -1.48 -9.91 -11.75
CA ALA A 62 -0.71 -10.98 -11.10
C ALA A 62 -1.11 -11.19 -9.62
N THR A 63 -1.61 -10.15 -8.98
CA THR A 63 -2.06 -10.19 -7.58
C THR A 63 -3.57 -10.36 -7.43
N ASP A 64 -4.30 -10.60 -8.51
CA ASP A 64 -5.76 -10.78 -8.55
C ASP A 64 -6.53 -9.68 -7.79
N ILE A 65 -6.06 -8.43 -7.89
CA ILE A 65 -6.73 -7.29 -7.25
C ILE A 65 -7.97 -6.93 -8.06
N GLN A 66 -9.13 -7.32 -7.53
CA GLN A 66 -10.42 -7.08 -8.16
C GLN A 66 -11.01 -5.72 -7.80
N LYS A 67 -11.78 -5.15 -8.73
CA LYS A 67 -12.60 -3.97 -8.46
C LYS A 67 -13.63 -4.26 -7.36
N PHE A 68 -13.89 -3.24 -6.55
CA PHE A 68 -15.01 -3.23 -5.62
C PHE A 68 -16.33 -3.07 -6.38
N SER A 69 -17.36 -3.76 -5.92
CA SER A 69 -18.73 -3.30 -6.14
C SER A 69 -18.98 -2.03 -5.33
N ILE A 70 -19.98 -1.23 -5.70
CA ILE A 70 -20.37 -0.03 -4.92
C ILE A 70 -20.68 -0.41 -3.46
N ALA A 71 -21.41 -1.51 -3.26
CA ALA A 71 -21.74 -2.02 -1.93
C ALA A 71 -20.48 -2.38 -1.13
N ARG A 72 -19.53 -3.10 -1.74
CA ARG A 72 -18.27 -3.48 -1.10
C ARG A 72 -17.40 -2.25 -0.80
N TYR A 73 -17.36 -1.28 -1.71
CA TYR A 73 -16.64 -0.03 -1.53
C TYR A 73 -17.14 0.72 -0.29
N ALA A 74 -18.47 0.87 -0.15
CA ALA A 74 -19.11 1.66 0.91
C ALA A 74 -19.30 0.90 2.24
N ALA A 75 -18.94 -0.37 2.34
CA ALA A 75 -19.16 -1.23 3.51
C ALA A 75 -18.21 -0.93 4.69
N PHE A 76 -18.12 0.33 5.12
CA PHE A 76 -17.31 0.76 6.24
C PHE A 76 -18.04 1.78 7.14
N SER A 77 -17.63 1.87 8.40
CA SER A 77 -18.18 2.87 9.33
C SER A 77 -17.83 4.30 8.89
N PRO A 78 -18.77 5.25 8.90
CA PRO A 78 -18.48 6.66 8.63
C PRO A 78 -17.34 7.25 9.48
N GLY A 79 -17.13 6.73 10.69
CA GLY A 79 -16.02 7.11 11.56
C GLY A 79 -14.64 6.90 10.93
N LYS A 80 -14.46 5.88 10.08
CA LYS A 80 -13.20 5.65 9.36
C LYS A 80 -12.91 6.76 8.36
N LEU A 81 -13.93 7.25 7.64
CA LEU A 81 -13.76 8.37 6.72
C LEU A 81 -13.41 9.65 7.48
N ILE A 82 -14.08 9.93 8.60
CA ILE A 82 -13.76 11.08 9.46
C ILE A 82 -12.31 11.00 9.94
N HIS A 83 -11.85 9.82 10.37
CA HIS A 83 -10.47 9.62 10.80
C HIS A 83 -9.47 9.88 9.67
N ALA A 84 -9.72 9.34 8.46
CA ALA A 84 -8.88 9.58 7.30
C ALA A 84 -8.78 11.07 6.93
N LEU A 85 -9.89 11.80 6.98
CA LEU A 85 -9.91 13.24 6.72
C LEU A 85 -9.14 14.02 7.79
N ARG A 86 -9.32 13.68 9.08
CA ARG A 86 -8.60 14.29 10.20
C ARG A 86 -7.09 14.03 10.16
N SER A 87 -6.66 12.93 9.55
CA SER A 87 -5.24 12.66 9.32
C SER A 87 -4.66 13.46 8.15
N GLY A 88 -5.45 14.33 7.50
CA GLY A 88 -5.01 15.18 6.40
C GLY A 88 -5.22 14.56 5.02
N SER A 89 -5.88 13.40 4.94
CA SER A 89 -6.24 12.79 3.66
C SER A 89 -7.34 13.59 2.96
N ARG A 90 -7.28 13.68 1.64
CA ARG A 90 -8.27 14.42 0.83
C ARG A 90 -9.12 13.49 -0.02
N VAL A 91 -10.36 13.90 -0.28
CA VAL A 91 -11.23 13.27 -1.27
C VAL A 91 -11.06 14.03 -2.59
N GLY A 92 -10.63 13.33 -3.64
CA GLY A 92 -10.61 13.92 -4.98
C GLY A 92 -11.89 13.65 -5.79
N LYS A 93 -11.82 13.94 -7.09
CA LYS A 93 -12.95 13.78 -8.02
C LYS A 93 -13.44 12.33 -8.06
N VAL A 94 -14.69 12.09 -7.66
CA VAL A 94 -15.33 10.77 -7.75
C VAL A 94 -15.43 10.35 -9.21
N ASN A 95 -14.82 9.22 -9.56
CA ASN A 95 -14.92 8.59 -10.88
C ASN A 95 -14.87 7.05 -10.72
N SER A 96 -14.99 6.31 -11.83
CA SER A 96 -14.97 4.83 -11.83
C SER A 96 -13.70 4.24 -11.21
N GLU A 97 -12.58 4.97 -11.23
CA GLU A 97 -11.30 4.54 -10.66
C GLU A 97 -11.34 4.48 -9.13
N PHE A 98 -12.33 5.10 -8.47
CA PHE A 98 -12.51 4.98 -7.02
C PHE A 98 -12.85 3.57 -6.58
N LEU A 99 -13.55 2.81 -7.43
CA LEU A 99 -13.93 1.44 -7.14
C LEU A 99 -12.78 0.46 -7.34
N GLN A 100 -11.59 0.89 -7.78
CA GLN A 100 -10.47 -0.03 -7.93
C GLN A 100 -10.10 -0.66 -6.58
N GLY A 101 -9.87 -1.97 -6.62
CA GLY A 101 -9.29 -2.72 -5.52
C GLY A 101 -7.91 -2.21 -5.14
N ARG A 102 -7.42 -2.69 -4.00
CA ARG A 102 -6.11 -2.31 -3.47
C ARG A 102 -5.54 -3.44 -2.64
N GLY A 103 -4.23 -3.43 -2.49
CA GLY A 103 -3.56 -4.35 -1.59
C GLY A 103 -2.18 -3.85 -1.18
N THR A 104 -1.66 -4.52 -0.14
CA THR A 104 -0.31 -4.35 0.37
C THR A 104 0.35 -5.72 0.42
N PHE A 105 1.57 -5.82 -0.08
CA PHE A 105 2.33 -7.06 -0.09
C PHE A 105 3.70 -6.84 0.53
N VAL A 106 4.22 -7.85 1.21
CA VAL A 106 5.64 -7.92 1.59
C VAL A 106 6.25 -9.06 0.81
N VAL A 107 7.31 -8.74 0.08
CA VAL A 107 8.08 -9.68 -0.73
C VAL A 107 9.45 -9.86 -0.08
N ASP A 108 9.87 -11.10 0.13
CA ASP A 108 11.19 -11.42 0.67
C ASP A 108 12.30 -11.37 -0.40
N ARG A 109 13.53 -11.71 0.01
CA ARG A 109 14.70 -11.68 -0.87
C ARG A 109 14.71 -12.78 -1.93
N ASP A 110 13.91 -13.82 -1.76
CA ASP A 110 13.73 -14.91 -2.70
C ASP A 110 12.54 -14.67 -3.64
N ALA A 111 12.06 -13.42 -3.69
CA ALA A 111 10.91 -12.97 -4.48
C ALA A 111 9.60 -13.67 -4.09
N ARG A 112 9.45 -14.11 -2.84
CA ARG A 112 8.22 -14.73 -2.34
C ARG A 112 7.37 -13.72 -1.59
N ILE A 113 6.06 -13.76 -1.82
CA ILE A 113 5.09 -12.99 -1.05
C ILE A 113 4.96 -13.66 0.33
N VAL A 114 5.46 -13.01 1.37
CA VAL A 114 5.37 -13.48 2.77
C VAL A 114 4.23 -12.82 3.54
N TYR A 115 3.63 -11.78 2.97
CA TYR A 115 2.40 -11.15 3.47
C TYR A 115 1.61 -10.58 2.31
N ALA A 116 0.30 -10.76 2.36
CA ALA A 116 -0.64 -10.18 1.40
C ALA A 116 -1.88 -9.71 2.14
N HIS A 117 -2.20 -8.43 1.98
CA HIS A 117 -3.47 -7.88 2.42
C HIS A 117 -4.17 -7.28 1.19
N GLN A 118 -5.21 -7.95 0.72
CA GLN A 118 -6.11 -7.40 -0.29
C GLN A 118 -7.30 -6.76 0.43
N SER A 119 -7.49 -5.46 0.20
CA SER A 119 -8.55 -4.70 0.87
C SER A 119 -9.93 -5.29 0.55
N ARG A 120 -10.75 -5.46 1.58
CA ARG A 120 -12.13 -5.92 1.47
C ARG A 120 -13.11 -4.78 1.22
N THR A 121 -12.79 -3.56 1.63
CA THR A 121 -13.65 -2.37 1.48
C THR A 121 -12.80 -1.16 1.16
N ALA A 122 -13.41 0.01 0.92
CA ALA A 122 -12.61 1.20 0.72
C ALA A 122 -11.77 1.56 1.95
N ALA A 123 -12.28 1.35 3.16
CA ALA A 123 -11.60 1.71 4.39
C ALA A 123 -10.85 0.53 5.05
N ASP A 124 -10.62 -0.53 4.27
CA ASP A 124 -9.81 -1.67 4.70
C ASP A 124 -8.37 -1.41 4.26
N ILE A 125 -7.52 -1.11 5.23
CA ILE A 125 -6.11 -0.78 5.07
C ILE A 125 -5.32 -1.85 5.81
N ALA A 126 -4.23 -2.32 5.20
CA ALA A 126 -3.33 -3.28 5.81
C ALA A 126 -2.80 -2.74 7.16
N PRO A 127 -2.96 -3.46 8.28
CA PRO A 127 -2.49 -3.00 9.57
C PRO A 127 -0.96 -2.84 9.60
N ILE A 128 -0.47 -1.71 10.10
CA ILE A 128 0.95 -1.36 10.02
C ILE A 128 1.83 -2.33 10.82
N GLU A 129 1.30 -2.82 11.93
CA GLU A 129 1.92 -3.82 12.80
C GLU A 129 2.12 -5.17 12.09
N GLU A 130 1.17 -5.59 11.24
CA GLU A 130 1.29 -6.82 10.46
C GLU A 130 2.37 -6.67 9.39
N ILE A 131 2.45 -5.51 8.74
CA ILE A 131 3.50 -5.21 7.75
C ILE A 131 4.88 -5.24 8.42
N LEU A 132 5.04 -4.60 9.58
CA LEU A 132 6.30 -4.59 10.31
C LEU A 132 6.70 -6.00 10.78
N ALA A 133 5.74 -6.80 11.28
CA ALA A 133 5.98 -8.18 11.68
C ALA A 133 6.42 -9.04 10.49
N ALA A 134 5.75 -8.91 9.34
CA ALA A 134 6.09 -9.61 8.12
C ALA A 134 7.52 -9.26 7.67
N VAL A 135 7.86 -7.96 7.62
CA VAL A 135 9.22 -7.50 7.29
C VAL A 135 10.27 -8.08 8.24
N ALA A 136 10.04 -8.02 9.56
CA ALA A 136 10.97 -8.54 10.55
C ALA A 136 11.23 -10.05 10.40
N SER A 137 10.23 -10.83 9.98
CA SER A 137 10.40 -12.27 9.76
C SER A 137 11.35 -12.59 8.59
N THR A 138 11.36 -11.74 7.54
CA THR A 138 12.27 -11.90 6.39
C THR A 138 13.74 -11.64 6.76
N SER A 139 14.00 -10.64 7.61
CA SER A 139 15.36 -10.30 8.04
C SER A 139 15.98 -11.39 8.92
N GLN A 140 15.17 -12.10 9.70
CA GLN A 140 15.64 -13.21 10.55
C GLN A 140 15.92 -14.49 9.74
N ALA A 141 15.10 -14.79 8.73
CA ALA A 141 15.30 -15.96 7.85
C ALA A 141 16.65 -15.89 7.12
N GLY A 142 17.01 -14.73 6.57
CA GLY A 142 18.29 -14.53 5.88
C GLY A 142 19.52 -14.45 6.79
N THR A 143 19.35 -14.45 8.12
CA THR A 143 20.47 -14.52 9.09
C THR A 143 20.74 -15.97 9.49
N ARG A 144 19.70 -16.79 9.66
CA ARG A 144 19.85 -18.20 10.01
C ARG A 144 20.53 -19.01 8.90
N ASP A 145 20.26 -18.67 7.64
CA ASP A 145 20.82 -19.38 6.48
C ASP A 145 22.32 -19.12 6.28
N ARG A 146 22.87 -18.06 6.92
CA ARG A 146 24.30 -17.68 6.84
C ARG A 146 25.19 -18.23 7.95
N SER A 147 24.63 -18.82 9.01
CA SER A 147 25.41 -19.46 10.09
C SER A 147 25.51 -21.00 9.93
N GLY A 148 25.06 -21.55 8.80
CA GLY A 148 24.97 -22.98 8.52
C GLY A 148 26.00 -23.55 7.54
N THR A 149 27.16 -22.91 7.36
CA THR A 149 28.30 -23.41 6.56
C THR A 149 29.60 -23.16 7.30
#